data_AF-A0A6A0AX82-F1
#
_entry.id   AF-A0A6A0AX82-F1
#
_cell.length_a   1.000
_cell.length_b   1.000
_cell.length_c   1.000
_cell.angle_alpha   90.00
_cell.angle_beta   90.00
_cell.angle_gamma   90.00
#
_symmetry.space_group_name_H-M   'P 1'
#
loop_
_entity.id
_entity.type
_entity.pdbx_description
1 polymer ?
#
loop_
_entity_poly.entity_id
_entity_poly.type
_entity_poly.pdbx_seq_one_letter_code
_entity_poly.pdbx_strand_id
1 'polypeptide(L)'
;MAMGRIAGRFTRVEPRLRAGRLVLGLLSDLPRKNCWTIAEWAGEAAPHGMQHLLSRAVWDADGVRDDVREYVVEHLHDEAAVLVVDETGDVKKGTHTVGVQRQYTGTAGRIENSQVAVYLVYAGMRGHAAVDPELYIPRSWTCER
;
A
#
# COMPACT_ATOMS: atom_id res chain seq x y z
N MET A 1 -7.96 -6.98 -17.16
CA MET A 1 -8.32 -6.31 -15.88
C MET A 1 -7.14 -6.42 -14.92
N ALA A 2 -6.72 -5.34 -14.26
CA ALA A 2 -5.49 -5.26 -13.46
C ALA A 2 -5.31 -6.43 -12.46
N MET A 3 -6.39 -6.89 -11.81
CA MET A 3 -6.35 -8.03 -10.88
C MET A 3 -5.94 -9.37 -11.51
N GLY A 4 -6.13 -9.54 -12.83
CA GLY A 4 -5.68 -10.71 -13.56
C GLY A 4 -4.16 -10.77 -13.73
N ARG A 5 -3.50 -9.60 -13.82
CA ARG A 5 -2.05 -9.50 -13.98
C ARG A 5 -1.32 -9.99 -12.73
N ILE A 6 -1.80 -9.57 -11.56
CA ILE A 6 -1.21 -9.94 -10.27
C ILE A 6 -1.59 -11.36 -9.79
N ALA A 7 -2.38 -12.11 -10.56
CA ALA A 7 -2.93 -13.39 -10.13
C ALA A 7 -1.84 -14.42 -9.79
N GLY A 8 -0.72 -14.40 -10.53
CA GLY A 8 0.43 -15.28 -10.33
C GLY A 8 1.24 -14.98 -9.07
N ARG A 9 0.97 -13.86 -8.38
CA ARG A 9 1.70 -13.43 -7.18
C ARG A 9 1.15 -14.04 -5.88
N PHE A 10 0.10 -14.83 -5.96
CA PHE A 10 -0.54 -15.45 -4.81
C PHE A 10 -0.40 -16.97 -4.86
N THR A 11 0.11 -17.56 -3.78
CA THR A 11 0.26 -19.02 -3.65
C THR A 11 -1.08 -19.75 -3.61
N ARG A 12 -2.14 -19.09 -3.12
CA ARG A 12 -3.47 -19.67 -2.92
C ARG A 12 -4.56 -18.80 -3.52
N VAL A 13 -5.68 -19.43 -3.88
CA VAL A 13 -6.81 -18.75 -4.53
C VAL A 13 -7.56 -17.82 -3.57
N GLU A 14 -7.66 -18.17 -2.28
CA GLU A 14 -8.43 -17.41 -1.30
C GLU A 14 -7.81 -16.04 -1.00
N PRO A 15 -6.49 -15.90 -0.73
CA PRO A 15 -5.84 -14.59 -0.62
C PRO A 15 -5.96 -13.76 -1.90
N ARG A 16 -5.85 -14.39 -3.08
CA ARG A 16 -5.98 -13.72 -4.38
C ARG A 16 -7.37 -13.09 -4.57
N LEU A 17 -8.43 -13.87 -4.34
CA LEU A 17 -9.80 -13.38 -4.44
C LEU A 17 -10.05 -12.26 -3.43
N ARG A 18 -9.52 -12.42 -2.22
CA ARG A 18 -9.65 -11.44 -1.16
C ARG A 18 -8.88 -10.15 -1.44
N ALA A 19 -7.71 -10.21 -2.07
CA ALA A 19 -6.98 -9.02 -2.50
C ALA A 19 -7.82 -8.18 -3.48
N GLY A 20 -8.53 -8.83 -4.40
CA GLY A 20 -9.47 -8.13 -5.28
C GLY A 20 -10.61 -7.45 -4.52
N ARG A 21 -11.20 -8.14 -3.53
CA ARG A 21 -12.24 -7.54 -2.66
C ARG A 21 -11.69 -6.40 -1.80
N LEU A 22 -10.46 -6.53 -1.30
CA LEU A 22 -9.79 -5.48 -0.54
C LEU A 22 -9.60 -4.23 -1.39
N VAL A 23 -9.07 -4.35 -2.60
CA VAL A 23 -8.86 -3.21 -3.52
C VAL A 23 -10.19 -2.53 -3.84
N LEU A 24 -11.24 -3.30 -4.19
CA LEU A 24 -12.56 -2.73 -4.45
C LEU A 24 -13.16 -2.06 -3.19
N GLY A 25 -12.94 -2.65 -2.01
CA GLY A 25 -13.36 -2.07 -0.73
C GLY A 25 -12.58 -0.80 -0.37
N LEU A 26 -11.33 -0.66 -0.79
CA LEU A 26 -10.55 0.57 -0.65
C LEU A 26 -11.05 1.67 -1.60
N LEU A 27 -11.45 1.31 -2.83
CA LEU A 27 -11.95 2.25 -3.85
C LEU A 27 -13.43 2.62 -3.72
N SER A 28 -14.19 1.95 -2.86
CA SER A 28 -15.62 2.23 -2.65
C SER A 28 -15.88 3.51 -1.84
N ASP A 29 -17.14 3.85 -1.60
CA ASP A 29 -17.52 4.98 -0.73
C ASP A 29 -17.70 4.59 0.75
N LEU A 30 -17.09 3.49 1.19
CA LEU A 30 -17.19 3.06 2.59
C LEU A 30 -16.68 4.16 3.54
N PRO A 31 -17.43 4.51 4.60
CA PRO A 31 -17.08 5.61 5.50
C PRO A 31 -15.82 5.33 6.31
N ARG A 32 -15.43 4.05 6.44
CA ARG A 32 -14.22 3.61 7.14
C ARG A 32 -13.56 2.48 6.37
N LYS A 33 -12.25 2.61 6.15
CA LYS A 33 -11.43 1.62 5.45
C LYS A 33 -10.63 0.82 6.46
N ASN A 34 -11.21 -0.26 6.96
CA ASN A 34 -10.52 -1.23 7.81
C ASN A 34 -10.96 -2.66 7.45
N CYS A 35 -10.25 -3.66 8.00
CA CYS A 35 -10.55 -5.07 7.71
C CYS A 35 -11.98 -5.47 8.03
N TRP A 36 -12.61 -4.87 9.05
CA TRP A 36 -13.97 -5.18 9.45
C TRP A 36 -14.98 -4.67 8.43
N THR A 37 -14.98 -3.37 8.19
CA THR A 37 -15.93 -2.72 7.27
C THR A 37 -15.78 -3.25 5.84
N ILE A 38 -14.55 -3.54 5.40
CA ILE A 38 -14.32 -4.12 4.08
C ILE A 38 -14.76 -5.60 4.03
N ALA A 39 -14.58 -6.38 5.10
CA ALA A 39 -15.07 -7.75 5.17
C ALA A 39 -16.60 -7.79 5.09
N GLU A 40 -17.30 -6.96 5.85
CA GLU A 40 -18.76 -6.84 5.80
C GLU A 40 -19.24 -6.44 4.40
N TRP A 41 -18.61 -5.43 3.80
CA TRP A 41 -18.90 -5.01 2.42
C TRP A 41 -18.67 -6.12 1.40
N ALA A 42 -17.64 -6.94 1.61
CA ALA A 42 -17.34 -8.09 0.76
C ALA A 42 -18.25 -9.32 1.02
N GLY A 43 -19.19 -9.23 1.97
CA GLY A 43 -20.09 -10.32 2.34
C GLY A 43 -19.46 -11.38 3.25
N GLU A 44 -18.33 -11.09 3.90
CA GLU A 44 -17.71 -11.98 4.89
C GLU A 44 -18.33 -11.78 6.27
N ALA A 45 -18.52 -12.87 7.02
CA ALA A 45 -19.12 -12.84 8.36
C ALA A 45 -18.19 -12.25 9.44
N ALA A 46 -16.89 -12.15 9.17
CA ALA A 46 -15.88 -11.75 10.14
C ALA A 46 -14.65 -11.14 9.44
N PRO A 47 -13.86 -10.28 10.12
CA PRO A 47 -12.69 -9.61 9.53
C PRO A 47 -11.49 -10.54 9.30
N HIS A 48 -11.54 -11.78 9.80
CA HIS A 48 -10.37 -12.65 9.91
C HIS A 48 -9.74 -12.97 8.57
N GLY A 49 -10.52 -13.09 7.51
CA GLY A 49 -10.01 -13.29 6.15
C GLY A 49 -9.14 -12.11 5.72
N MET A 50 -9.64 -10.88 5.89
CA MET A 50 -8.94 -9.65 5.52
C MET A 50 -7.69 -9.44 6.38
N GLN A 51 -7.79 -9.71 7.68
CA GLN A 51 -6.64 -9.65 8.59
C GLN A 51 -5.58 -10.69 8.21
N HIS A 52 -5.99 -11.91 7.89
CA HIS A 52 -5.07 -12.97 7.46
C HIS A 52 -4.34 -12.57 6.17
N LEU A 53 -5.05 -11.99 5.19
CA LEU A 53 -4.43 -11.49 3.95
C LEU A 53 -3.31 -10.49 4.25
N LEU A 54 -3.54 -9.52 5.14
CA LEU A 54 -2.58 -8.45 5.42
C LEU A 54 -1.45 -8.83 6.38
N SER A 55 -1.61 -9.90 7.16
CA SER A 55 -0.66 -10.22 8.24
C SER A 55 0.03 -11.58 8.13
N ARG A 56 -0.56 -12.55 7.44
CA ARG A 56 -0.10 -13.96 7.46
C ARG A 56 -0.07 -14.64 6.10
N ALA A 57 -0.86 -14.17 5.13
CA ALA A 57 -0.86 -14.76 3.81
C ALA A 57 0.49 -14.56 3.13
N VAL A 58 0.97 -15.59 2.43
CA VAL A 58 2.19 -15.53 1.62
C VAL A 58 1.81 -15.15 0.19
N TRP A 59 2.25 -13.97 -0.23
CA TRP A 59 2.13 -13.44 -1.58
C TRP A 59 3.37 -12.60 -1.91
N ASP A 60 3.71 -12.52 -3.18
CA ASP A 60 4.86 -11.79 -3.70
C ASP A 60 4.51 -10.30 -3.83
N ALA A 61 4.71 -9.55 -2.75
CA ALA A 61 4.36 -8.13 -2.69
C ALA A 61 5.18 -7.28 -3.68
N ASP A 62 6.47 -7.60 -3.82
CA ASP A 62 7.37 -6.96 -4.79
C ASP A 62 6.90 -7.22 -6.22
N GLY A 63 6.57 -8.48 -6.55
CA GLY A 63 6.04 -8.82 -7.86
C GLY A 63 4.68 -8.19 -8.15
N VAL A 64 3.80 -8.03 -7.14
CA VAL A 64 2.55 -7.27 -7.31
C VAL A 64 2.85 -5.80 -7.62
N ARG A 65 3.79 -5.17 -6.92
CA ARG A 65 4.22 -3.79 -7.21
C ARG A 65 4.75 -3.70 -8.64
N ASP A 66 5.61 -4.62 -9.06
CA ASP A 66 6.21 -4.60 -10.39
C ASP A 66 5.16 -4.78 -11.48
N ASP A 67 4.20 -5.70 -11.29
CA ASP A 67 3.06 -5.88 -12.20
C ASP A 67 2.18 -4.61 -12.31
N VAL A 68 1.99 -3.88 -11.20
CA VAL A 68 1.27 -2.59 -11.18
C VAL A 68 2.07 -1.51 -11.89
N ARG A 69 3.39 -1.43 -11.65
CA ARG A 69 4.30 -0.51 -12.34
C ARG A 69 4.25 -0.70 -13.85
N GLU A 70 4.36 -1.94 -14.33
CA GLU A 70 4.26 -2.24 -15.75
C GLU A 70 2.91 -1.82 -16.33
N TYR A 71 1.81 -2.10 -15.60
CA TYR A 71 0.48 -1.67 -16.02
C TYR A 71 0.38 -0.15 -16.14
N VAL A 72 0.93 0.59 -15.16
CA VAL A 72 0.98 2.06 -15.19
C VAL A 72 1.75 2.55 -16.41
N VAL A 73 2.96 2.04 -16.64
CA VAL A 73 3.78 2.46 -17.78
C VAL A 73 3.09 2.15 -19.10
N GLU A 74 2.52 0.96 -19.26
CA GLU A 74 1.79 0.57 -20.48
C GLU A 74 0.61 1.51 -20.80
N HIS A 75 -0.14 1.95 -19.77
CA HIS A 75 -1.37 2.71 -19.97
C HIS A 75 -1.17 4.22 -19.91
N LEU A 76 -0.18 4.70 -19.16
CA LEU A 76 0.11 6.12 -18.98
C LEU A 76 1.35 6.58 -19.75
N HIS A 77 1.96 5.71 -20.57
CA HIS A 77 3.18 6.03 -21.32
C HIS A 77 3.11 7.42 -21.96
N ASP A 78 4.14 8.20 -21.64
CA ASP A 78 4.38 9.56 -22.12
C ASP A 78 5.91 9.78 -22.15
N GLU A 79 6.43 10.27 -23.27
CA GLU A 79 7.86 10.57 -23.46
C GLU A 79 8.34 11.69 -22.53
N ALA A 80 7.43 12.59 -22.13
CA ALA A 80 7.72 13.70 -21.23
C ALA A 80 7.48 13.34 -19.75
N ALA A 81 7.17 12.08 -19.42
CA ALA A 81 6.92 11.69 -18.05
C ALA A 81 8.14 11.85 -17.16
N VAL A 82 7.89 12.21 -15.91
CA VAL A 82 8.90 12.35 -14.86
C VAL A 82 8.62 11.38 -13.72
N LEU A 83 9.68 11.08 -12.98
CA LEU A 83 9.59 10.36 -11.72
C LEU A 83 9.69 11.36 -10.57
N VAL A 84 8.66 11.40 -9.74
CA VAL A 84 8.61 12.24 -8.53
C VAL A 84 8.86 11.35 -7.33
N VAL A 85 9.82 11.77 -6.49
CA VAL A 85 10.08 11.13 -5.20
C VAL A 85 9.49 12.03 -4.12
N ASP A 86 8.61 11.48 -3.30
CA ASP A 86 7.95 12.22 -2.23
C ASP A 86 7.70 11.30 -1.02
N GLU A 87 7.89 11.81 0.19
CA GLU A 87 7.56 11.08 1.40
C GLU A 87 6.18 11.43 1.93
N THR A 88 5.47 10.43 2.45
CA THR A 88 4.21 10.62 3.16
C THR A 88 4.30 10.00 4.54
N GLY A 89 3.97 10.79 5.56
CA GLY A 89 3.98 10.35 6.95
C GLY A 89 2.58 10.05 7.47
N ASP A 90 2.38 8.83 7.95
CA ASP A 90 1.15 8.41 8.63
C ASP A 90 1.31 8.54 10.16
N VAL A 91 0.49 9.39 10.77
CA VAL A 91 0.54 9.66 12.22
C VAL A 91 0.00 8.45 12.98
N LYS A 92 0.81 7.92 13.89
CA LYS A 92 0.47 6.73 14.68
C LYS A 92 0.38 7.04 16.16
N LYS A 93 -0.42 6.25 16.86
CA LYS A 93 -0.42 6.15 18.32
C LYS A 93 0.29 4.85 18.72
N GLY A 94 1.17 4.93 19.72
CA GLY A 94 1.95 3.79 20.20
C GLY A 94 3.22 3.51 19.40
N THR A 95 3.83 2.35 19.66
CA THR A 95 5.19 1.98 19.20
C THR A 95 5.24 0.65 18.42
N HIS A 96 4.10 0.04 18.12
CA HIS A 96 4.04 -1.30 17.50
C HIS A 96 4.09 -1.29 15.97
N THR A 97 3.99 -0.12 15.33
CA THR A 97 4.10 -0.02 13.87
C THR A 97 5.58 0.05 13.47
N VAL A 98 6.00 -0.79 12.53
CA VAL A 98 7.39 -0.82 12.04
C VAL A 98 7.82 0.57 11.56
N GLY A 99 9.01 1.01 11.98
CA GLY A 99 9.58 2.30 11.57
C GLY A 99 8.91 3.52 12.22
N VAL A 100 7.98 3.34 13.16
CA VAL A 100 7.35 4.48 13.83
C VAL A 100 8.32 5.14 14.81
N GLN A 101 8.43 6.46 14.72
CA GLN A 101 9.14 7.28 15.71
C GLN A 101 8.65 8.72 15.67
N ARG A 102 9.11 9.55 16.62
CA ARG A 102 8.98 11.00 16.52
C ARG A 102 9.91 11.53 15.44
N GLN A 103 9.33 11.98 14.34
CA GLN A 103 10.04 12.57 13.20
C GLN A 103 9.17 13.61 12.51
N TYR A 104 9.78 14.47 11.70
CA TYR A 104 9.01 15.40 10.89
C TYR A 104 8.16 14.63 9.89
N THR A 105 6.87 14.98 9.78
CA THR A 105 5.98 14.48 8.74
C THR A 105 5.35 15.66 8.03
N GLY A 106 5.47 15.71 6.70
CA GLY A 106 4.86 16.75 5.88
C GLY A 106 3.35 16.84 6.09
N THR A 107 2.67 15.70 6.29
CA THR A 107 1.21 15.63 6.49
C THR A 107 0.73 16.36 7.75
N ALA A 108 1.54 16.40 8.82
CA ALA A 108 1.20 17.13 10.04
C ALA A 108 1.91 18.49 10.15
N GLY A 109 2.84 18.80 9.25
CA GLY A 109 3.65 20.04 9.24
C GLY A 109 4.56 20.20 10.47
N ARG A 110 4.78 19.14 11.25
CA ARG A 110 5.53 19.18 12.52
C ARG A 110 6.10 17.81 12.88
N ILE A 111 6.88 17.77 13.96
CA ILE A 111 7.38 16.51 14.52
C ILE A 111 6.26 15.80 15.27
N GLU A 112 5.89 14.63 14.77
CA GLU A 112 4.89 13.73 15.37
C GLU A 112 5.39 12.29 15.38
N ASN A 113 4.78 11.47 16.22
CA ASN A 113 4.97 10.03 16.15
C ASN A 113 4.34 9.51 14.85
N SER A 114 5.16 9.15 13.87
CA SER A 114 4.72 8.82 12.52
C SER A 114 5.56 7.70 11.91
N GLN A 115 4.93 6.96 11.02
CA GLN A 115 5.58 6.04 10.09
C GLN A 115 5.70 6.78 8.76
N VAL A 116 6.85 6.74 8.10
CA VAL A 116 7.08 7.47 6.84
C VAL A 116 7.36 6.47 5.73
N ALA A 117 6.59 6.55 4.65
CA ALA A 117 6.85 5.82 3.42
C ALA A 117 7.31 6.81 2.35
N VAL A 118 8.30 6.42 1.54
CA VAL A 118 8.79 7.17 0.40
C VAL A 118 8.19 6.54 -0.84
N TYR A 119 7.54 7.35 -1.67
CA TYR A 119 6.88 6.91 -2.88
C TYR A 119 7.63 7.44 -4.11
N LEU A 120 7.80 6.56 -5.09
CA LEU A 120 8.13 6.90 -6.46
C LEU A 120 6.82 6.99 -7.25
N VAL A 121 6.55 8.15 -7.82
CA VAL A 121 5.35 8.43 -8.61
C VAL A 121 5.75 8.68 -10.06
N TYR A 122 5.18 7.91 -10.97
CA TYR A 122 5.22 8.21 -12.40
C TYR A 122 4.18 9.29 -12.70
N ALA A 123 4.59 10.39 -13.34
CA ALA A 123 3.70 11.48 -13.69
C ALA A 123 3.94 11.96 -15.12
N GLY A 124 2.88 12.00 -15.93
CA GLY A 124 2.88 12.52 -17.29
C GLY A 124 1.54 13.19 -17.63
N MET A 125 1.39 13.63 -18.87
CA MET A 125 0.16 14.31 -19.33
C MET A 125 -1.09 13.43 -19.25
N ARG A 126 -0.91 12.10 -19.32
CA ARG A 126 -2.01 11.12 -19.31
C ARG A 126 -2.46 10.75 -17.90
N GLY A 127 -1.75 11.20 -16.86
CA GLY A 127 -2.06 10.92 -15.46
C GLY A 127 -0.82 10.65 -14.62
N HIS A 128 -1.05 10.21 -13.39
CA HIS A 128 0.00 9.85 -12.45
C HIS A 128 -0.39 8.64 -11.61
N ALA A 129 0.61 7.88 -11.17
CA ALA A 129 0.41 6.77 -10.24
C ALA A 129 1.70 6.46 -9.46
N ALA A 130 1.54 6.02 -8.21
CA ALA A 130 2.64 5.47 -7.43
C ALA A 130 3.08 4.12 -8.05
N VAL A 131 4.37 3.99 -8.33
CA VAL A 131 4.98 2.81 -8.98
C VAL A 131 5.99 2.10 -8.09
N ASP A 132 6.40 2.73 -6.99
CA ASP A 132 7.22 2.10 -5.95
C ASP A 132 6.95 2.74 -4.59
N PRO A 133 6.63 1.96 -3.55
CA PRO A 133 6.69 2.40 -2.16
C PRO A 133 7.85 1.72 -1.41
N GLU A 134 8.60 2.49 -0.63
CA GLU A 134 9.57 1.97 0.33
C GLU A 134 9.34 2.55 1.72
N LEU A 135 9.57 1.77 2.77
CA LEU A 135 9.41 2.25 4.13
C LEU A 135 10.70 2.91 4.62
N TYR A 136 10.63 4.16 5.07
CA TYR A 136 11.77 4.78 5.75
C TYR A 136 11.93 4.15 7.13
N ILE A 137 13.02 3.39 7.31
CA ILE A 137 13.37 2.79 8.60
C ILE A 137 14.38 3.71 9.31
N PRO A 138 13.99 4.31 10.45
CA PRO A 138 14.91 5.11 11.23
C PRO A 138 16.06 4.28 11.80
N ARG A 139 17.22 4.92 12.00
CA ARG A 139 18.38 4.27 12.65
C ARG A 139 18.05 3.62 14.00
N SER A 140 17.13 4.22 14.76
CA SER A 140 16.67 3.69 16.06
C SER A 140 15.98 2.31 15.97
N TRP A 141 15.57 1.89 14.76
CA TRP A 141 14.95 0.59 14.49
C TRP A 141 15.92 -0.44 13.91
N THR A 142 17.07 -0.01 13.37
CA THR A 142 18.07 -0.91 12.75
C THR A 142 19.31 -1.09 13.61
N CYS A 143 19.61 -0.13 14.48
CA CYS A 143 20.67 -0.28 15.46
C CYS A 143 20.14 -1.14 16.61
N GLU A 144 20.79 -2.26 16.88
CA GLU A 144 20.62 -2.99 18.13
C GLU A 144 20.86 -2.01 19.30
N ARG A 145 19.99 -2.05 20.30
CA ARG A 145 20.21 -1.35 21.57
C ARG A 145 21.24 -2.09 22.42
#